data_AF-A0A4V3K866-F1
#
_entry.id   AF-A0A4V3K866-F1
#
_cell.length_a   1.000
_cell.length_b   1.000
_cell.length_c   1.000
_cell.angle_alpha   90.00
_cell.angle_beta   90.00
_cell.angle_gamma   90.00
#
_symmetry.space_group_name_H-M   'P 1'
#
loop_
_entity.id
_entity.type
_entity.pdbx_description
1 polymer ?
#
loop_
_entity_poly.entity_id
_entity_poly.type
_entity_poly.pdbx_seq_one_letter_code
_entity_poly.pdbx_strand_id
1 'polypeptide(L)'
;MARASEILFVDPSVSDLDTVLGNLRPEVRAVVLDSRRPAAQQIAAALVGHEALDAVHIMAHGAPGRVQFATGEWSTATLKDAVEDLAAIGRALA
;
A
#
# COMPACT_ATOMS: atom_id res chain seq x y z
N MET A 1 3.49 14.58 -20.03
CA MET A 1 4.01 14.02 -18.77
C MET A 1 3.19 12.78 -18.48
N ALA A 2 3.80 11.61 -18.34
CA ALA A 2 3.06 10.41 -17.95
C ALA A 2 2.48 10.68 -16.56
N ARG A 3 1.15 10.63 -16.42
CA ARG A 3 0.49 10.65 -15.12
C ARG A 3 0.93 9.36 -14.42
N ALA A 4 1.44 9.43 -13.20
CA ALA A 4 1.73 8.22 -12.43
C ALA A 4 0.42 7.41 -12.33
N SER A 5 0.38 6.26 -12.98
CA SER A 5 -0.78 5.38 -13.03
C SER A 5 -0.68 4.25 -12.01
N GLU A 6 0.47 4.10 -11.36
CA GLU A 6 0.73 3.09 -10.33
C GLU A 6 1.22 3.76 -9.04
N ILE A 7 0.77 3.25 -7.89
CA ILE A 7 1.26 3.71 -6.57
C ILE A 7 1.77 2.51 -5.78
N LEU A 8 3.00 2.62 -5.25
CA LEU A 8 3.60 1.65 -4.35
C LEU A 8 3.52 2.15 -2.90
N PHE A 9 2.90 1.36 -2.03
CA PHE A 9 2.92 1.56 -0.59
C PHE A 9 3.96 0.63 0.04
N VAL A 10 4.91 1.19 0.76
CA VAL A 10 6.01 0.45 1.39
C VAL A 10 5.88 0.52 2.90
N ASP A 11 5.85 -0.64 3.56
CA ASP A 11 5.96 -0.72 5.01
C ASP A 11 7.37 -0.30 5.47
N PRO A 12 7.50 0.55 6.50
CA PRO A 12 8.80 1.04 6.97
C PRO A 12 9.72 -0.05 7.57
N SER A 13 9.21 -1.25 7.85
CA SER A 13 9.99 -2.40 8.32
C SER A 13 10.70 -3.17 7.20
N VAL A 14 10.44 -2.82 5.92
CA VAL A 14 11.18 -3.38 4.78
C VAL A 14 12.65 -2.97 4.88
N SER A 15 13.56 -3.92 4.68
CA SER A 15 15.00 -3.63 4.68
C SER A 15 15.40 -2.87 3.43
N ASP A 16 16.43 -2.02 3.53
CA ASP A 16 17.04 -1.31 2.41
C ASP A 16 16.07 -0.46 1.59
N LEU A 17 15.17 0.27 2.25
CA LEU A 17 14.18 1.16 1.63
C LEU A 17 14.78 2.09 0.55
N ASP A 18 15.96 2.65 0.80
CA ASP A 18 16.62 3.56 -0.15
C ASP A 18 16.88 2.89 -1.50
N THR A 19 17.20 1.59 -1.50
CA THR A 19 17.40 0.82 -2.72
C THR A 19 16.07 0.60 -3.44
N VAL A 20 15.00 0.30 -2.71
CA VAL A 20 13.66 0.18 -3.30
C VAL A 20 13.24 1.49 -3.96
N LEU A 21 13.33 2.60 -3.23
CA LEU A 21 12.90 3.92 -3.69
C LEU A 21 13.77 4.45 -4.84
N GLY A 22 15.07 4.15 -4.83
CA GLY A 22 16.01 4.58 -5.87
C GLY A 22 15.88 3.83 -7.21
N ASN A 23 15.17 2.70 -7.25
CA ASN A 23 15.04 1.85 -8.44
C ASN A 23 13.60 1.76 -8.99
N LEU A 24 12.72 2.68 -8.59
CA LEU A 24 11.35 2.71 -9.10
C LEU A 24 11.30 3.17 -10.55
N ARG A 25 10.39 2.57 -11.31
CA ARG A 25 10.08 3.05 -12.65
C ARG A 25 9.43 4.45 -12.58
N PRO A 26 9.62 5.32 -13.59
CA PRO A 26 9.08 6.68 -13.57
C PRO A 26 7.55 6.77 -13.39
N GLU A 27 6.81 5.72 -13.75
CA GLU A 27 5.34 5.67 -13.71
C GLU A 27 4.81 5.28 -12.31
N VAL A 28 5.69 4.82 -11.42
CA VAL A 28 5.34 4.35 -10.07
C VAL A 28 5.68 5.42 -9.04
N ARG A 29 4.67 5.93 -8.34
CA ARG A 29 4.86 6.79 -7.17
C ARG A 29 4.95 5.95 -5.90
N ALA A 30 6.01 6.11 -5.11
CA ALA A 30 6.08 5.46 -3.80
C ALA A 30 5.55 6.34 -2.65
N VAL A 31 4.96 5.68 -1.67
CA VAL A 31 4.51 6.23 -0.39
C VAL A 31 4.99 5.28 0.72
N VAL A 32 5.82 5.78 1.63
CA VAL A 32 6.22 5.03 2.83
C VAL A 32 5.14 5.19 3.89
N LEU A 33 4.67 4.08 4.46
CA LEU A 33 3.62 4.06 5.48
C LEU A 33 4.16 4.54 6.85
N ASP A 34 3.30 5.18 7.65
CA ASP A 34 3.57 5.51 9.05
C ASP A 34 3.41 4.27 9.93
N SER A 35 4.44 3.92 10.70
CA SER A 35 4.47 2.75 11.59
C SER A 35 3.56 2.85 12.82
N ARG A 36 2.74 3.89 12.93
CA ARG A 36 1.81 4.12 14.06
C ARG A 36 0.33 4.08 13.65
N ARG A 37 0.02 3.96 12.36
CA ARG A 37 -1.34 3.96 11.84
C ARG A 37 -1.64 2.69 11.04
N PRO A 38 -2.85 2.12 11.11
CA PRO A 38 -3.20 0.94 10.31
C PRO A 38 -2.95 1.15 8.81
N ALA A 39 -2.29 0.18 8.16
CA ALA A 39 -1.92 0.28 6.76
C ALA A 39 -3.12 0.52 5.83
N ALA A 40 -4.23 -0.21 6.02
CA ALA A 40 -5.42 -0.09 5.18
C ALA A 40 -5.98 1.34 5.17
N GLN A 41 -6.12 1.96 6.34
CA GLN A 41 -6.59 3.34 6.50
C GLN A 41 -5.66 4.35 5.80
N GLN A 42 -4.35 4.14 5.91
CA GLN A 42 -3.38 5.04 5.26
C GLN A 42 -3.44 4.94 3.74
N ILE A 43 -3.50 3.71 3.22
CA ILE A 43 -3.58 3.45 1.78
C ILE A 43 -4.90 4.03 1.24
N ALA A 44 -6.03 3.72 1.88
CA ALA A 44 -7.34 4.26 1.49
C ALA A 44 -7.36 5.80 1.49
N ALA A 45 -6.82 6.43 2.54
CA ALA A 45 -6.75 7.89 2.63
C ALA A 45 -5.83 8.51 1.54
N ALA A 46 -4.71 7.87 1.24
CA ALA A 46 -3.79 8.33 0.20
C ALA A 46 -4.36 8.20 -1.21
N LEU A 47 -5.34 7.32 -1.42
CA LEU A 47 -6.01 7.09 -2.69
C LEU A 47 -7.26 7.96 -2.90
N VAL A 48 -7.65 8.79 -1.92
CA VAL A 48 -8.79 9.72 -2.09
C VAL A 48 -8.51 10.67 -3.25
N GLY A 49 -9.44 10.73 -4.21
CA GLY A 49 -9.31 11.55 -5.41
C GLY A 49 -8.42 10.97 -6.51
N HIS A 50 -7.83 9.79 -6.28
CA HIS A 50 -7.25 8.99 -7.35
C HIS A 50 -8.34 8.14 -8.01
N GLU A 51 -8.41 8.21 -9.33
CA GLU A 51 -9.31 7.41 -10.16
C GLU A 51 -8.52 6.83 -11.33
N ALA A 52 -8.87 5.60 -11.70
CA ALA A 52 -8.27 4.84 -12.79
C ALA A 52 -6.75 4.65 -12.63
N LEU A 53 -6.32 4.19 -11.44
CA LEU A 53 -4.97 3.66 -11.29
C LEU A 53 -4.88 2.30 -11.98
N ASP A 54 -3.79 2.08 -12.71
CA ASP A 54 -3.46 0.79 -13.33
C ASP A 54 -3.14 -0.24 -12.24
N ALA A 55 -2.49 0.19 -11.15
CA ALA A 55 -2.15 -0.69 -10.03
C ALA A 55 -1.94 0.04 -8.70
N VAL A 56 -2.22 -0.68 -7.62
CA VAL A 56 -1.76 -0.37 -6.26
C VAL A 56 -0.84 -1.52 -5.82
N HIS A 57 0.42 -1.20 -5.58
CA HIS A 57 1.42 -2.15 -5.09
C HIS A 57 1.60 -2.01 -3.59
N ILE A 58 1.84 -3.13 -2.92
CA ILE A 58 2.10 -3.17 -1.48
C ILE A 58 3.36 -3.99 -1.25
N MET A 59 4.34 -3.38 -0.60
CA MET A 59 5.58 -4.02 -0.21
C MET A 59 5.70 -4.03 1.30
N ALA A 60 5.66 -5.23 1.87
CA ALA A 60 5.71 -5.47 3.30
C ALA A 60 6.27 -6.89 3.55
N HIS A 61 6.54 -7.23 4.80
CA HIS A 61 6.97 -8.60 5.13
C HIS A 61 5.82 -9.59 5.03
N GLY A 62 6.13 -10.83 4.66
CA GLY A 62 5.14 -11.90 4.54
C GLY A 62 5.32 -12.99 5.59
N ALA A 63 4.23 -13.68 5.93
CA ALA A 63 4.25 -14.97 6.63
C ALA A 63 3.14 -15.87 6.06
N PRO A 64 3.15 -17.19 6.35
CA PRO A 64 2.08 -18.08 5.89
C PRO A 64 0.68 -17.55 6.25
N GLY A 65 -0.10 -17.20 5.22
CA GLY A 65 -1.46 -16.67 5.34
C GLY A 65 -1.56 -15.21 5.80
N ARG A 66 -0.46 -14.45 5.81
CA ARG A 66 -0.42 -13.10 6.38
C ARG A 66 0.50 -12.15 5.62
N VAL A 67 0.08 -10.89 5.53
CA VAL A 67 0.94 -9.75 5.19
C VAL A 67 1.18 -8.96 6.47
N GLN A 68 2.45 -8.79 6.85
CA GLN A 68 2.86 -8.16 8.09
C GLN A 68 3.27 -6.72 7.84
N PHE A 69 2.66 -5.83 8.60
CA PHE A 69 2.98 -4.42 8.65
C PHE A 69 3.55 -4.05 10.03
N ALA A 70 4.23 -2.92 10.13
CA ALA A 70 4.70 -2.38 11.41
C ALA A 70 3.56 -2.20 12.44
N THR A 71 2.32 -2.04 11.97
CA THR A 71 1.12 -1.81 12.81
C THR A 71 0.17 -3.00 12.87
N GLY A 72 0.65 -4.22 12.62
CA GLY A 72 -0.17 -5.44 12.68
C GLY A 72 -0.12 -6.23 11.37
N GLU A 73 -1.22 -6.88 11.01
CA GLU A 73 -1.22 -7.79 9.86
C GLU A 73 -2.55 -7.78 9.12
N TRP A 74 -2.50 -8.13 7.85
CA TRP A 74 -3.65 -8.61 7.11
C TRP A 74 -3.62 -10.11 7.05
N SER A 75 -4.67 -10.72 7.59
CA SER A 75 -4.93 -12.16 7.56
C SER A 75 -6.43 -12.41 7.48
N THR A 76 -6.85 -13.65 7.27
CA THR A 76 -8.29 -14.00 7.26
C THR A 76 -9.01 -13.59 8.56
N ALA A 77 -8.27 -13.45 9.67
CA ALA A 77 -8.81 -13.01 10.94
C ALA A 77 -9.01 -11.48 11.03
N THR A 78 -8.15 -10.68 10.38
CA THR A 78 -8.11 -9.21 10.52
C THR A 78 -8.70 -8.45 9.34
N LEU A 79 -8.80 -9.06 8.16
CA LEU A 79 -9.34 -8.41 6.95
C LEU A 79 -10.77 -7.88 7.14
N LYS A 80 -11.58 -8.56 7.96
CA LYS A 80 -12.94 -8.14 8.29
C LYS A 80 -13.01 -6.78 8.99
N ASP A 81 -11.94 -6.38 9.68
CA ASP A 81 -11.86 -5.12 10.42
C ASP A 81 -11.47 -3.94 9.51
N ALA A 82 -11.02 -4.23 8.28
CA ALA A 82 -10.55 -3.25 7.30
C ALA A 82 -11.39 -3.24 6.00
N VAL A 83 -12.61 -3.80 6.02
CA VAL A 83 -13.44 -3.98 4.82
C VAL A 83 -13.72 -2.66 4.09
N GLU A 84 -14.05 -1.60 4.81
CA GLU A 84 -14.37 -0.30 4.23
C GLU A 84 -13.16 0.34 3.55
N ASP A 85 -12.00 0.26 4.21
CA ASP A 85 -10.72 0.74 3.69
C ASP A 85 -10.30 -0.04 2.43
N LEU A 86 -10.37 -1.38 2.46
CA LEU A 86 -10.04 -2.24 1.33
C LEU A 86 -10.99 -2.01 0.14
N ALA A 87 -12.27 -1.80 0.41
CA ALA A 87 -13.23 -1.43 -0.62
C ALA A 87 -12.92 -0.05 -1.24
N ALA A 88 -12.45 0.91 -0.44
CA ALA A 88 -11.99 2.20 -0.94
C ALA A 88 -10.76 2.08 -1.84
N ILE A 89 -9.80 1.24 -1.44
CA ILE A 89 -8.62 0.92 -2.27
C ILE A 89 -9.06 0.33 -3.61
N GLY A 90 -9.98 -0.63 -3.59
CA GLY A 90 -10.51 -1.25 -4.82
C GLY A 90 -11.19 -0.26 -5.77
N ARG A 91 -11.88 0.77 -5.25
CA ARG A 91 -12.52 1.81 -6.08
C ARG A 91 -11.55 2.74 -6.80
N ALA A 92 -10.30 2.82 -6.34
CA ALA A 92 -9.28 3.66 -6.98
C ALA A 92 -8.67 3.02 -8.24
N LEU A 93 -8.85 1.70 -8.40
CA LEU A 93 -8.38 0.93 -9.55
C LEU A 93 -9.36 1.09 -10.75
N ALA A 94 -8.81 0.99 -11.96
CA ALA A 94 -9.57 1.06 -13.23
C ALA A 94 -10.44 -0.18 -13.49
#